data_AF-A0AAU6CRF8-F1
#
_entry.id   AF-A0AAU6CRF8-F1
#
_cell.length_a   1.000
_cell.length_b   1.000
_cell.length_c   1.000
_cell.angle_alpha   90.00
_cell.angle_beta   90.00
_cell.angle_gamma   90.00
#
_symmetry.space_group_name_H-M   'P 1'
#
loop_
_entity.id
_entity.type
_entity.pdbx_description
1 polymer ?
#
loop_
_entity_poly.entity_id
_entity_poly.type
_entity_poly.pdbx_seq_one_letter_code
_entity_poly.pdbx_strand_id
1 'polypeptide(L)'
;MDEVTTVVDSQLYSFDGRVLEVFGAGGAARFHVRNMHLRIDGPDRKGNRTVRICHGRPDAPAGCHLWRYSAARWSELTGLVELLRVVQAAVDGDCPP
;
A
#
# COMPACT_ATOMS: atom_id res chain seq x y z
N MET A 1 -9.92 11.17 10.59
CA MET A 1 -9.18 9.89 10.60
C MET A 1 -7.91 10.08 11.39
N ASP A 2 -7.67 9.22 12.37
CA ASP A 2 -6.39 9.12 13.06
C ASP A 2 -5.32 8.49 12.14
N GLU A 3 -4.05 8.82 12.37
CA GLU A 3 -2.94 8.27 11.60
C GLU A 3 -2.84 6.75 11.78
N VAL A 4 -2.73 6.02 10.67
CA VAL A 4 -2.52 4.56 10.66
C VAL A 4 -1.08 4.28 10.28
N THR A 5 -0.37 3.56 11.15
CA THR A 5 1.04 3.19 10.90
C THR A 5 1.25 1.70 11.04
N THR A 6 2.11 1.11 10.20
CA THR A 6 2.59 -0.26 10.36
C THR A 6 4.03 -0.42 9.88
N VAL A 7 4.75 -1.37 10.46
CA VAL A 7 6.12 -1.69 10.08
C VAL A 7 6.15 -3.08 9.46
N VAL A 8 6.78 -3.19 8.29
CA VAL A 8 6.97 -4.44 7.56
C VAL A 8 8.43 -4.58 7.20
N ASP A 9 9.07 -5.62 7.71
CA ASP A 9 10.51 -5.82 7.60
C ASP A 9 11.27 -4.59 8.15
N SER A 10 11.88 -3.81 7.26
CA SER A 10 12.58 -2.55 7.61
C SER A 10 11.92 -1.32 6.99
N GLN A 11 10.65 -1.43 6.59
CA GLN A 11 9.87 -0.33 6.02
C GLN A 11 8.77 0.10 6.98
N LEU A 12 8.69 1.40 7.25
CA LEU A 12 7.57 2.02 7.96
C LEU A 12 6.59 2.57 6.93
N TYR A 13 5.32 2.22 7.09
CA TYR A 13 4.21 2.78 6.34
C TYR A 13 3.40 3.66 7.29
N SER A 14 3.14 4.89 6.89
CA SER A 14 2.26 5.83 7.61
C SER A 14 1.21 6.39 6.66
N PHE A 15 -0.02 6.50 7.14
CA PHE A 15 -1.13 7.04 6.38
C PHE A 15 -1.99 7.97 7.24
N ASP A 16 -2.16 9.21 6.81
CA ASP A 16 -2.90 10.26 7.53
C ASP A 16 -4.34 10.49 7.01
N GLY A 17 -4.81 9.63 6.11
CA GLY A 17 -6.10 9.80 5.40
C GLY A 17 -5.98 10.47 4.03
N ARG A 18 -4.81 11.02 3.66
CA ARG A 18 -4.59 11.71 2.37
C ARG A 18 -3.28 11.30 1.70
N VAL A 19 -2.25 11.05 2.47
CA VAL A 19 -0.90 10.73 1.99
C VAL A 19 -0.44 9.44 2.64
N LEU A 20 -0.04 8.49 1.80
CA LEU A 20 0.71 7.31 2.22
C LEU A 20 2.19 7.60 2.10
N GLU A 21 2.91 7.50 3.21
CA GLU A 21 4.36 7.59 3.26
C GLU A 21 4.96 6.20 3.50
N VAL A 22 5.96 5.84 2.70
CA VAL A 22 6.72 4.59 2.85
C VAL A 22 8.18 4.95 3.06
N PHE A 23 8.68 4.71 4.27
CA PHE A 23 10.06 4.96 4.67
C PHE A 23 10.84 3.65 4.62
N GLY A 24 12.01 3.65 3.99
CA GLY A 24 12.91 2.51 3.97
C GLY A 24 14.37 2.91 3.82
N ALA A 25 15.26 1.92 3.69
CA ALA A 25 16.71 2.13 3.65
C ALA A 25 17.20 3.04 2.50
N GLY A 26 16.40 3.19 1.43
CA GLY A 26 16.71 4.03 0.27
C GLY A 26 16.04 5.41 0.26
N GLY A 27 15.35 5.81 1.34
CA GLY A 27 14.62 7.07 1.43
C GLY A 27 13.12 6.90 1.69
N ALA A 28 12.37 7.99 1.52
CA ALA A 28 10.93 8.04 1.72
C ALA A 28 10.19 8.26 0.39
N ALA A 29 9.18 7.45 0.11
CA ALA A 29 8.23 7.66 -0.98
C ALA A 29 6.92 8.19 -0.40
N ARG A 30 6.28 9.14 -1.09
CA ARG A 30 5.03 9.79 -0.65
C ARG A 30 3.99 9.71 -1.75
N PHE A 31 2.84 9.11 -1.47
CA PHE A 31 1.74 8.96 -2.42
C PHE A 31 0.50 9.69 -1.93
N HIS A 32 0.05 10.69 -2.68
CA HIS A 32 -1.20 11.37 -2.38
C HIS A 32 -2.37 10.58 -2.97
N VAL A 33 -3.42 10.29 -2.19
CA VAL A 33 -4.57 9.45 -2.62
C VAL A 33 -5.21 9.92 -3.93
N ARG A 34 -5.32 11.25 -4.12
CA ARG A 34 -5.80 11.88 -5.37
C ARG A 34 -4.98 11.60 -6.63
N ASN A 35 -3.72 11.17 -6.48
CA ASN A 35 -2.80 10.92 -7.59
C ASN A 35 -1.99 9.63 -7.37
N MET A 36 -2.65 8.63 -6.78
CA MET A 36 -2.11 7.28 -6.66
C MET A 36 -3.16 6.27 -7.07
N HIS A 37 -2.70 5.08 -7.39
CA HIS A 37 -3.55 3.89 -7.40
C HIS A 37 -2.82 2.73 -6.73
N LEU A 38 -3.58 1.96 -5.97
CA LEU A 38 -3.14 0.75 -5.30
C LEU A 38 -3.72 -0.45 -6.05
N ARG A 39 -2.90 -1.49 -6.23
CA ARG A 39 -3.31 -2.76 -6.82
C ARG A 39 -2.68 -3.90 -6.06
N ILE A 40 -3.51 -4.87 -5.67
CA ILE A 40 -3.06 -6.11 -5.03
C ILE A 40 -3.42 -7.24 -5.99
N ASP A 41 -2.40 -7.80 -6.65
CA ASP A 41 -2.56 -8.94 -7.55
C ASP A 41 -2.39 -10.26 -6.76
N GLY A 42 -3.19 -11.27 -7.13
CA GLY A 42 -3.12 -12.63 -6.57
C GLY A 42 -4.29 -12.96 -5.62
N PRO A 43 -4.21 -14.06 -4.84
CA PRO A 43 -3.07 -14.97 -4.77
C PRO A 43 -2.80 -15.73 -6.09
N ASP A 44 -1.53 -15.98 -6.41
CA ASP A 44 -1.13 -16.87 -7.52
C ASP A 44 -1.34 -18.36 -7.16
N ARG A 45 -0.98 -19.30 -8.06
CA ARG A 45 -1.08 -20.76 -7.80
C ARG A 45 -0.31 -21.21 -6.54
N LYS A 46 0.70 -20.45 -6.10
CA LYS A 46 1.51 -20.71 -4.91
C LYS A 46 1.04 -19.90 -3.69
N GLY A 47 -0.05 -19.15 -3.81
CA GLY A 47 -0.59 -18.30 -2.76
C GLY A 47 0.13 -16.95 -2.60
N ASN A 48 1.06 -16.61 -3.48
CA ASN A 48 1.81 -15.36 -3.39
C ASN A 48 0.96 -14.18 -3.85
N ARG A 49 1.20 -13.01 -3.27
CA ARG A 49 0.55 -11.75 -3.64
C ARG A 49 1.57 -10.70 -4.04
N THR A 50 1.18 -9.85 -4.98
CA THR A 50 1.98 -8.70 -5.40
C THR A 50 1.22 -7.43 -5.05
N VAL A 51 1.83 -6.57 -4.23
CA VAL A 51 1.30 -5.24 -3.93
C VAL A 51 2.00 -4.23 -4.80
N ARG A 52 1.24 -3.36 -5.46
CA ARG A 52 1.75 -2.30 -6.31
C ARG A 52 1.09 -0.97 -5.95
N ILE A 53 1.92 0.03 -5.71
CA ILE A 53 1.49 1.41 -5.44
C ILE A 53 2.17 2.29 -6.47
N CYS A 54 1.37 2.99 -7.26
CA CYS A 54 1.89 3.81 -8.35
C CYS A 54 1.37 5.23 -8.24
N HIS A 55 2.20 6.18 -8.64
CA HIS A 55 1.77 7.53 -8.95
C HIS A 55 0.97 7.59 -10.24
N GLY A 56 0.14 8.62 -10.37
CA GLY A 56 -0.64 8.84 -11.58
C GLY A 56 -1.87 7.95 -11.64
N ARG A 57 -2.42 7.82 -12.85
CA ARG A 57 -3.66 7.08 -13.09
C ARG A 57 -3.37 5.63 -13.48
N PRO A 58 -4.32 4.70 -13.29
CA PRO A 58 -4.14 3.29 -13.68
C PRO A 58 -3.80 3.08 -15.17
N ASP A 59 -4.29 3.95 -16.06
CA ASP A 59 -4.06 3.93 -17.51
C ASP A 59 -2.73 4.59 -17.93
N ALA A 60 -2.16 5.43 -17.06
CA ALA A 60 -0.88 6.10 -17.27
C ALA A 60 -0.08 6.11 -15.95
N PRO A 61 0.40 4.95 -15.49
CA PRO A 61 1.17 4.87 -14.25
C PRO A 61 2.51 5.58 -14.42
N ALA A 62 2.87 6.38 -13.42
CA ALA A 62 4.22 6.94 -13.28
C ALA A 62 5.06 6.03 -12.38
N GLY A 63 5.90 6.59 -11.52
CA GLY A 63 6.73 5.83 -10.59
C GLY A 63 5.91 4.83 -9.76
N CYS A 64 6.32 3.57 -9.77
CA CYS A 64 5.64 2.47 -9.09
C CYS A 64 6.57 1.79 -8.08
N HIS A 65 6.02 1.47 -6.93
CA HIS A 65 6.62 0.58 -5.95
C HIS A 65 5.91 -0.76 -5.98
N LEU A 66 6.70 -1.84 -6.00
CA LEU A 66 6.20 -3.20 -6.11
C LEU A 66 6.85 -4.08 -5.05
N TRP A 67 6.03 -4.76 -4.27
CA TRP A 67 6.45 -5.75 -3.28
C TRP A 67 5.77 -7.08 -3.56
N ARG A 68 6.51 -8.17 -3.37
CA ARG A 68 6.00 -9.53 -3.50
C ARG A 68 6.07 -10.22 -2.15
N TYR A 69 4.94 -10.79 -1.75
CA TYR A 69 4.82 -11.51 -0.48
C TYR A 69 4.43 -12.96 -0.75
N SER A 70 5.10 -13.88 -0.07
CA SER A 70 4.68 -15.29 -0.06
C SER A 70 3.36 -15.46 0.68
N ALA A 71 2.68 -16.58 0.47
CA ALA A 71 1.43 -16.90 1.17
C ALA A 71 1.59 -16.85 2.70
N ALA A 72 2.66 -17.48 3.20
CA ALA A 72 2.98 -17.50 4.63
C ALA A 72 3.25 -16.09 5.15
N ARG A 73 4.12 -15.34 4.47
CA ARG A 73 4.47 -13.98 4.90
C ARG A 73 3.25 -13.08 4.90
N TRP A 74 2.43 -13.12 3.85
CA TRP A 74 1.21 -12.29 3.76
C TRP A 74 0.26 -12.50 4.94
N SER A 75 0.15 -13.74 5.43
CA SER A 75 -0.74 -14.08 6.56
C SER A 75 -0.26 -13.49 7.89
N GLU A 76 1.04 -13.20 8.02
CA GLU A 76 1.63 -12.55 9.19
C GLU A 76 1.50 -11.02 9.14
N LEU A 77 1.28 -10.44 7.96
CA LEU A 77 1.28 -8.99 7.74
C LEU A 77 -0.09 -8.35 7.96
N THR A 78 -0.80 -8.71 9.03
CA THR A 78 -2.16 -8.21 9.31
C THR A 78 -2.21 -6.68 9.35
N GLY A 79 -1.23 -6.02 9.98
CA GLY A 79 -1.16 -4.57 10.01
C GLY A 79 -0.97 -3.92 8.63
N LEU A 80 -0.22 -4.56 7.72
CA LEU A 80 -0.10 -4.08 6.33
C LEU A 80 -1.43 -4.25 5.58
N VAL A 81 -2.11 -5.38 5.76
CA VAL A 81 -3.39 -5.66 5.10
C VAL A 81 -4.44 -4.62 5.50
N GLU A 82 -4.54 -4.31 6.80
CA GLU A 82 -5.47 -3.28 7.28
C GLU A 82 -5.09 -1.88 6.77
N LEU A 83 -3.80 -1.53 6.78
CA LEU A 83 -3.35 -0.26 6.21
C LEU A 83 -3.68 -0.14 4.72
N LEU A 84 -3.40 -1.18 3.92
CA LEU A 84 -3.70 -1.19 2.49
C LEU A 84 -5.21 -1.08 2.22
N ARG A 85 -6.04 -1.70 3.06
CA ARG A 85 -7.50 -1.59 2.98
C ARG A 85 -7.98 -0.17 3.23
N VAL A 86 -7.47 0.48 4.26
CA VAL A 86 -7.78 1.88 4.59
C VAL A 86 -7.34 2.82 3.46
N VAL A 87 -6.12 2.63 2.95
CA VAL A 87 -5.59 3.39 1.83
C VAL A 87 -6.45 3.22 0.58
N GLN A 88 -6.87 1.99 0.27
CA GLN A 88 -7.75 1.73 -0.88
C GLN A 88 -9.08 2.48 -0.75
N ALA A 89 -9.73 2.41 0.41
CA ALA A 89 -10.97 3.15 0.66
C ALA A 89 -10.79 4.66 0.45
N ALA A 90 -9.68 5.23 0.91
CA ALA A 90 -9.39 6.65 0.69
C ALA A 90 -9.10 7.01 -0.77
N VAL A 91 -8.47 6.10 -1.54
CA VAL A 91 -8.27 6.27 -2.99
C VAL A 91 -9.59 6.23 -3.74
N ASP A 92 -10.49 5.33 -3.36
CA ASP A 92 -11.80 5.18 -3.98
C ASP A 92 -12.77 6.32 -3.62
N GLY A 93 -12.40 7.16 -2.65
CA GLY A 93 -13.23 8.25 -2.12
C GLY A 93 -14.22 7.79 -1.04
N ASP A 94 -14.17 6.52 -0.66
CA ASP A 94 -15.01 5.84 0.33
C ASP A 94 -14.35 5.83 1.73
N CYS A 95 -13.58 6.86 2.07
CA CYS A 95 -12.90 6.93 3.37
C CYS A 95 -13.93 6.72 4.51
N PRO A 96 -13.81 5.66 5.33
CA PRO A 96 -14.75 5.44 6.42
C PRO A 96 -14.68 6.62 7.42
N PRO A 97 -15.81 6.98 8.06
CA PRO A 97 -15.90 8.13 8.95
C PRO A 97 -14.94 8.05 10.15
#